data_AF-A0A963JIT5-F1
#
_entry.id   AF-A0A963JIT5-F1
#
_cell.length_a   1.000
_cell.length_b   1.000
_cell.length_c   1.000
_cell.angle_alpha   90.00
_cell.angle_beta   90.00
_cell.angle_gamma   90.00
#
_symmetry.space_group_name_H-M   'P 1'
#
loop_
_entity.id
_entity.type
_entity.pdbx_description
1 polymer ?
#
loop_
_entity_poly.entity_id
_entity_poly.type
_entity_poly.pdbx_seq_one_letter_code
_entity_poly.pdbx_strand_id
1 'polypeptide(L)'
;MIFDNPAGAPELACNACGCRWFDRMTGACYECGEPVPPEDVQAFHAALAAYQARRGLAVAEAVPAVGTGAAAAPAAVLVPAVVRPYIHVEESAMEERWFEDYHPGSVHELGSVEVDADEIVHFGRLWDPQPMHTDAEAAARSPFG
;
A
#
# COMPACT_ATOMS: atom_id res chain seq x y z
N MET A 1 6.82 14.06 14.89
CA MET A 1 8.08 13.83 15.66
C MET A 1 9.00 12.93 14.87
N ILE A 2 10.32 13.12 15.00
CA ILE A 2 11.33 12.33 14.27
C ILE A 2 12.21 11.58 15.27
N PHE A 3 12.49 10.30 15.01
CA PHE A 3 13.39 9.47 15.80
C PHE A 3 14.31 8.67 14.87
N ASP A 4 15.43 8.19 15.39
CA ASP A 4 16.35 7.35 14.63
C ASP A 4 16.05 5.86 14.89
N ASN A 5 15.98 5.07 13.82
CA ASN A 5 15.88 3.62 13.94
C ASN A 5 17.23 2.98 14.29
N PRO A 6 17.32 1.66 14.56
CA PRO A 6 18.58 1.01 14.94
C PRO A 6 19.72 1.15 13.92
N ALA A 7 19.41 1.44 12.65
CA ALA A 7 20.40 1.72 11.62
C ALA A 7 20.80 3.21 11.54
N GLY A 8 20.22 4.06 12.39
CA GLY A 8 20.45 5.50 12.45
C GLY A 8 19.73 6.30 11.36
N ALA A 9 18.74 5.70 10.70
CA ALA A 9 17.91 6.40 9.72
C ALA A 9 16.75 7.11 10.43
N PRO A 10 16.45 8.37 10.06
CA PRO A 10 15.33 9.09 10.64
C PRO A 10 14.01 8.46 10.19
N GLU A 11 13.03 8.42 11.07
CA GLU A 11 11.67 7.98 10.83
C GLU A 11 10.69 9.01 11.41
N LEU A 12 9.65 9.33 10.65
CA LEU A 12 8.58 10.23 11.09
C LEU A 12 7.50 9.44 11.83
N ALA A 13 7.02 9.96 12.96
CA ALA A 13 5.84 9.47 13.68
C ALA A 13 4.88 10.61 14.01
N CYS A 14 3.59 10.28 14.09
CA CYS A 14 2.55 11.19 14.54
C CYS A 14 2.84 11.71 15.95
N ASN A 15 2.67 13.01 16.17
CA ASN A 15 2.87 13.64 17.47
C ASN A 15 1.81 13.26 18.51
N ALA A 16 0.62 12.84 18.06
CA ALA A 16 -0.50 12.52 18.94
C ALA A 16 -0.45 11.07 19.44
N CYS A 17 -0.27 10.09 18.53
CA CYS A 17 -0.35 8.66 18.87
C CYS A 17 0.95 7.89 18.65
N GLY A 18 1.98 8.49 18.05
CA GLY A 18 3.25 7.81 17.74
C GLY A 18 3.20 6.85 16.55
N CYS A 19 2.05 6.73 15.87
CA CYS A 19 1.90 5.92 14.66
C CYS A 19 2.84 6.41 13.55
N ARG A 20 3.44 5.45 12.83
CA ARG A 20 4.41 5.70 11.73
C ARG A 20 3.75 5.62 10.35
N TRP A 21 2.45 5.35 10.31
CA TRP A 21 1.67 5.22 9.09
C TRP A 21 0.90 6.51 8.83
N PHE A 22 0.99 7.00 7.60
CA PHE A 22 0.39 8.26 7.17
C PHE A 22 -0.41 8.05 5.88
N ASP A 23 -1.61 8.61 5.83
CA ASP A 23 -2.39 8.68 4.60
C ASP A 23 -1.87 9.83 3.73
N ARG A 24 -1.33 9.47 2.57
CA ARG A 24 -0.79 10.42 1.58
C ARG A 24 -1.86 11.24 0.86
N MET A 25 -3.13 10.81 0.88
CA MET A 25 -4.22 11.54 0.22
C MET A 25 -4.68 12.73 1.06
N THR A 26 -4.75 12.53 2.38
CA THR A 26 -5.24 13.54 3.33
C THR A 26 -4.13 14.24 4.09
N GLY A 27 -2.91 13.67 4.09
CA GLY A 27 -1.78 14.20 4.87
C GLY A 27 -1.99 14.00 6.37
N ALA A 28 -2.69 12.95 6.80
CA ALA A 28 -3.02 12.69 8.19
C ALA A 28 -2.45 11.36 8.71
N CYS A 29 -2.36 11.24 10.04
CA CYS A 29 -2.03 9.99 10.71
C CYS A 29 -3.11 8.95 10.45
N TYR A 30 -2.69 7.74 10.12
CA TYR A 30 -3.59 6.65 9.77
C TYR A 30 -4.40 6.11 10.97
N GLU A 31 -3.82 6.18 12.17
CA GLU A 31 -4.43 5.60 13.37
C GLU A 31 -5.36 6.59 14.09
N CYS A 32 -4.95 7.85 14.26
CA CYS A 32 -5.73 8.83 15.02
C CYS A 32 -6.36 9.95 14.16
N GLY A 33 -6.05 10.00 12.85
CA GLY A 33 -6.56 11.04 11.95
C GLY A 33 -5.95 12.43 12.15
N GLU A 34 -4.99 12.59 13.08
CA GLU A 34 -4.33 13.87 13.32
C GLU A 34 -3.59 14.33 12.05
N PRO A 35 -3.84 15.54 11.53
CA PRO A 35 -3.10 16.08 10.40
C PRO A 35 -1.59 16.10 10.68
N VAL A 36 -0.79 15.65 9.73
CA VAL A 36 0.67 15.75 9.83
C VAL A 36 1.07 17.18 9.49
N PRO A 37 1.71 17.91 10.42
CA PRO A 37 2.09 19.28 10.15
C PRO A 37 3.11 19.35 8.98
N PRO A 38 2.95 20.25 8.00
CA PRO A 38 3.91 20.38 6.89
C PRO A 38 5.35 20.61 7.34
N GLU A 39 5.54 21.30 8.46
CA GLU A 39 6.84 21.53 9.10
C GLU A 39 7.51 20.23 9.57
N ASP A 40 6.74 19.25 10.04
CA ASP A 40 7.25 17.95 10.45
C ASP A 40 7.73 17.13 9.24
N VAL A 41 6.98 17.22 8.13
CA VAL A 41 7.38 16.60 6.85
C VAL A 41 8.66 17.23 6.32
N GLN A 42 8.78 18.56 6.38
CA GLN A 42 9.99 19.27 5.97
C GLN A 42 11.19 18.92 6.85
N ALA A 43 11.01 18.87 8.17
CA ALA A 43 12.05 18.45 9.10
C ALA A 43 12.51 17.01 8.82
N PHE A 44 11.58 16.11 8.49
CA PHE A 44 11.90 14.74 8.12
C PHE A 44 12.72 14.67 6.83
N HIS A 45 12.34 15.42 5.79
CA HIS A 45 13.12 15.50 4.55
C HIS A 45 14.54 16.04 4.79
N ALA A 46 14.69 17.05 5.65
CA ALA A 46 16.01 17.58 6.01
C ALA A 46 16.86 16.53 6.76
N ALA A 47 16.26 15.79 7.69
CA ALA A 47 16.94 14.71 8.41
C ALA A 47 17.35 13.57 7.45
N LEU A 48 16.48 13.20 6.52
CA LEU A 48 16.74 12.15 5.52
C LEU A 48 17.88 12.55 4.59
N ALA A 49 17.91 13.79 4.11
CA ALA A 49 19.01 14.32 3.29
C ALA A 49 20.35 14.28 4.06
N ALA A 50 20.35 14.65 5.34
CA ALA A 50 21.54 14.56 6.17
C ALA A 50 22.01 13.10 6.36
N TYR A 51 21.08 12.17 6.57
CA TYR A 51 21.40 10.74 6.66
C TYR A 51 21.99 10.19 5.35
N GLN A 52 21.38 10.50 4.20
CA GLN A 52 21.86 10.08 2.89
C GLN A 52 23.29 10.59 2.62
N ALA A 53 23.56 11.87 2.93
CA ALA A 53 24.88 12.47 2.80
C ALA A 53 25.92 11.74 3.67
N ARG A 54 25.60 11.42 4.93
CA ARG A 54 26.48 10.65 5.84
C ARG A 54 26.77 9.24 5.33
N ARG A 55 25.81 8.60 4.67
CA ARG A 55 25.94 7.23 4.14
C ARG A 55 26.57 7.17 2.75
N GLY A 56 26.82 8.32 2.12
CA GLY A 56 27.29 8.38 0.73
C GLY A 56 26.28 7.80 -0.26
N LEU A 57 24.99 7.79 0.09
CA LEU A 57 23.93 7.32 -0.78
C LEU A 57 23.57 8.43 -1.76
N ALA A 58 23.77 8.19 -3.05
CA ALA A 58 23.27 9.09 -4.07
C ALA A 58 21.73 9.09 -4.00
N VAL A 59 21.12 10.27 -3.92
CA VAL A 59 19.71 10.43 -4.22
C VAL A 59 19.57 10.06 -5.69
N ALA A 60 18.90 8.95 -6.00
CA ALA A 60 18.51 8.70 -7.38
C ALA A 60 17.75 9.95 -7.85
N GLU A 61 18.08 10.48 -9.03
CA GLU A 61 17.28 11.53 -9.64
C GLU A 61 15.82 11.13 -9.51
N ALA A 62 14.97 12.08 -9.08
CA ALA A 62 13.54 11.85 -8.95
C ALA A 62 13.09 11.11 -10.21
N VAL A 63 12.60 9.87 -10.03
CA VAL A 63 12.02 9.12 -11.15
C VAL A 63 11.02 10.10 -11.77
N PRO A 64 11.22 10.52 -13.05
CA PRO A 64 10.34 11.49 -13.65
C PRO A 64 8.94 10.97 -13.42
N ALA A 65 8.07 11.81 -12.83
CA ALA A 65 6.69 11.43 -12.62
C ALA A 65 6.22 10.81 -13.92
N VAL A 66 5.87 9.51 -13.89
CA VAL A 66 5.16 8.89 -15.00
C VAL A 66 3.99 9.84 -15.19
N GLY A 67 4.03 10.58 -16.31
CA GLY A 67 3.14 11.71 -16.50
C GLY A 67 1.72 11.25 -16.21
N THR A 68 0.90 12.15 -15.69
CA THR A 68 -0.55 12.01 -15.62
C THR A 68 -1.17 11.99 -17.02
N GLY A 69 -0.57 11.25 -17.95
CA GLY A 69 -1.32 10.60 -19.00
C GLY A 69 -2.39 9.79 -18.28
N ALA A 70 -3.52 10.44 -18.04
CA ALA A 70 -4.80 9.82 -18.15
C ALA A 70 -4.81 9.16 -19.53
N ALA A 71 -4.24 7.96 -19.63
CA ALA A 71 -4.93 6.93 -20.36
C ALA A 71 -6.32 6.96 -19.75
N ALA A 72 -7.25 7.58 -20.47
CA ALA A 72 -8.64 7.62 -20.09
C ALA A 72 -8.96 6.21 -19.61
N ALA A 73 -9.34 6.08 -18.34
CA ALA A 73 -9.91 4.82 -17.86
C ALA A 73 -10.93 4.44 -18.93
N PRO A 74 -10.80 3.28 -19.59
CA PRO A 74 -11.81 2.87 -20.55
C PRO A 74 -13.13 2.99 -19.80
N ALA A 75 -14.06 3.76 -20.39
CA ALA A 75 -15.35 4.07 -19.79
C ALA A 75 -15.84 2.81 -19.08
N ALA A 76 -16.09 2.90 -17.77
CA ALA A 76 -16.41 1.78 -16.92
C ALA A 76 -17.37 0.86 -17.67
N VAL A 77 -16.83 -0.21 -18.24
CA VAL A 77 -17.65 -1.25 -18.82
C VAL A 77 -18.27 -1.84 -17.58
N LEU A 78 -19.55 -1.54 -17.35
CA LEU A 78 -20.38 -2.31 -16.45
C LEU A 78 -20.27 -3.75 -16.95
N VAL A 79 -19.34 -4.48 -16.36
CA VAL A 79 -19.35 -5.93 -16.43
C VAL A 79 -20.64 -6.27 -15.68
N PRO A 80 -21.68 -6.79 -16.35
CA PRO A 80 -22.85 -7.22 -15.63
C PRO A 80 -22.35 -8.21 -14.56
N ALA A 81 -22.85 -8.08 -13.33
CA ALA A 81 -22.59 -9.03 -12.26
C ALA A 81 -23.20 -10.37 -12.67
N VAL A 82 -22.50 -11.09 -13.54
CA VAL A 82 -22.76 -12.49 -13.81
C VAL A 82 -22.12 -13.19 -12.62
N VAL A 83 -22.91 -13.42 -11.59
CA VAL A 83 -22.59 -14.40 -10.56
C VAL A 83 -22.50 -15.73 -11.29
N ARG A 84 -21.30 -16.08 -11.76
CA ARG A 84 -21.05 -17.40 -12.34
C ARG A 84 -21.16 -18.39 -11.18
N PRO A 85 -22.01 -19.42 -11.27
CA PRO A 85 -22.04 -20.44 -10.24
C PRO A 85 -20.63 -21.03 -10.14
N TYR A 86 -20.18 -21.22 -8.90
CA TYR A 86 -18.88 -21.76 -8.49
C TYR A 86 -18.43 -22.84 -9.48
N ILE A 87 -17.63 -22.44 -10.46
CA ILE A 87 -16.93 -23.39 -11.30
C ILE A 87 -15.82 -23.91 -10.40
N HIS A 88 -15.88 -25.21 -10.10
CA HIS A 88 -14.69 -25.95 -9.73
C HIS A 88 -13.56 -25.44 -10.62
N VAL A 89 -12.52 -24.90 -10.00
CA VAL A 89 -11.30 -24.52 -10.70
C VAL A 89 -10.83 -25.83 -11.32
N GLU A 90 -11.19 -26.06 -12.59
CA GLU A 90 -10.47 -27.02 -13.41
C GLU A 90 -9.03 -26.58 -13.28
N GLU A 91 -8.23 -27.51 -12.80
CA GLU A 91 -6.80 -27.44 -12.62
C GLU A 91 -6.18 -27.17 -14.01
N SER A 92 -6.39 -25.98 -14.57
CA SER A 92 -5.36 -25.38 -15.42
C SER A 92 -4.25 -25.07 -14.43
N ALA A 93 -3.51 -26.13 -14.09
CA ALA A 93 -2.24 -26.06 -13.43
C ALA A 93 -1.57 -24.82 -13.99
N MET A 94 -1.13 -23.93 -13.12
CA MET A 94 -0.09 -23.01 -13.52
C MET A 94 1.00 -23.90 -14.11
N GLU A 95 1.01 -24.02 -15.44
CA GLU A 95 1.93 -24.91 -16.14
C GLU A 95 3.33 -24.57 -15.62
N GLU A 96 4.13 -25.59 -15.29
CA GLU A 96 5.46 -25.37 -14.74
C GLU A 96 6.26 -24.52 -15.74
N ARG A 97 6.35 -23.22 -15.44
CA ARG A 97 7.04 -22.22 -16.26
C ARG A 97 8.38 -21.93 -15.63
N TRP A 98 9.42 -21.94 -16.46
CA TRP A 98 10.76 -21.51 -16.10
C TRP A 98 11.01 -20.10 -16.60
N PHE A 99 12.18 -19.54 -16.29
CA PHE A 99 12.50 -18.15 -16.60
C PHE A 99 12.35 -17.83 -18.10
N GLU A 100 12.72 -18.78 -18.96
CA GLU A 100 12.72 -18.67 -20.42
C GLU A 100 11.32 -18.56 -21.03
N ASP A 101 10.29 -19.00 -20.31
CA ASP A 101 8.90 -18.99 -20.78
C ASP A 101 8.23 -17.62 -20.59
N TYR A 102 8.87 -16.70 -19.85
CA TYR A 102 8.38 -15.34 -19.62
C TYR A 102 8.87 -14.39 -20.71
N HIS A 103 8.03 -14.12 -21.70
CA HIS A 103 8.27 -13.09 -22.70
C HIS A 103 7.80 -11.70 -22.22
N PRO A 104 8.55 -10.61 -22.50
CA PRO A 104 8.09 -9.26 -22.22
C PRO A 104 6.75 -8.96 -22.91
N GLY A 105 5.80 -8.43 -22.14
CA GLY A 105 4.45 -8.13 -22.63
C GLY A 105 3.45 -9.27 -22.49
N SER A 106 3.86 -10.45 -21.97
CA SER A 106 2.92 -11.51 -21.62
C SER A 106 1.93 -11.07 -20.54
N VAL A 107 0.66 -11.43 -20.73
CA VAL A 107 -0.43 -11.23 -19.77
C VAL A 107 -1.01 -12.59 -19.44
N HIS A 108 -1.11 -12.92 -18.16
CA HIS A 108 -1.67 -14.16 -17.67
C HIS A 108 -2.82 -13.83 -16.71
N GLU A 109 -4.02 -14.31 -17.02
CA GLU A 109 -5.17 -14.16 -16.11
C GLU A 109 -5.02 -15.17 -14.97
N LEU A 110 -5.09 -14.66 -13.74
CA LEU A 110 -5.21 -15.50 -12.55
C LEU A 110 -6.69 -15.81 -12.29
N GLY A 111 -6.95 -16.92 -11.61
CA GLY A 111 -8.29 -17.26 -11.14
C GLY A 111 -8.82 -16.26 -10.10
N SER A 112 -10.09 -16.44 -9.74
CA SER A 112 -10.75 -15.67 -8.67
C SER A 112 -10.83 -16.48 -7.39
N VAL A 113 -10.69 -15.81 -6.24
CA VAL A 113 -11.00 -16.36 -4.92
C VAL A 113 -11.99 -15.44 -4.22
N GLU A 114 -12.99 -16.02 -3.56
CA GLU A 114 -13.85 -15.28 -2.64
C GLU A 114 -13.13 -15.16 -1.31
N VAL A 115 -13.06 -13.94 -0.78
CA VAL A 115 -12.44 -13.64 0.52
C VAL A 115 -13.55 -13.27 1.49
N ASP A 116 -13.64 -14.01 2.59
CA ASP A 116 -14.67 -13.78 3.60
C ASP A 116 -14.20 -12.77 4.67
N ALA A 117 -15.17 -12.15 5.35
CA ALA A 117 -14.87 -11.14 6.37
C ALA A 117 -14.11 -11.71 7.57
N ASP A 118 -14.37 -12.97 7.95
CA ASP A 118 -13.70 -13.60 9.07
C ASP A 118 -12.24 -13.93 8.72
N GLU A 119 -11.96 -14.32 7.47
CA GLU A 119 -10.62 -14.53 6.93
C GLU A 119 -9.82 -13.23 6.93
N ILE A 120 -10.42 -12.11 6.50
CA ILE A 120 -9.78 -10.78 6.55
C ILE A 120 -9.38 -10.44 7.99
N VAL A 121 -10.33 -10.57 8.93
CA VAL A 121 -10.08 -10.26 10.34
C VAL A 121 -9.05 -11.20 10.96
N HIS A 122 -9.11 -12.49 10.62
CA HIS A 122 -8.16 -13.49 11.09
C HIS A 122 -6.74 -13.19 10.60
N PHE A 123 -6.58 -12.94 9.30
CA PHE A 123 -5.31 -12.57 8.70
C PHE A 123 -4.75 -11.30 9.31
N GLY A 124 -5.59 -10.25 9.44
CA GLY A 124 -5.22 -8.99 10.07
C GLY A 124 -4.68 -9.20 11.49
N ARG A 125 -5.38 -9.99 12.32
CA ARG A 125 -4.92 -10.29 13.69
C ARG A 125 -3.57 -11.00 13.75
N LEU A 126 -3.28 -11.87 12.79
CA LEU A 126 -2.04 -12.65 12.78
C LEU A 126 -0.84 -11.85 12.28
N TRP A 127 -1.02 -11.04 11.24
CA TRP A 127 0.10 -10.53 10.46
C TRP A 127 0.20 -9.00 10.42
N ASP A 128 -0.93 -8.28 10.46
CA ASP A 128 -0.95 -6.83 10.42
C ASP A 128 -2.19 -6.27 11.16
N PRO A 129 -2.14 -6.25 12.51
CA PRO A 129 -3.31 -6.00 13.36
C PRO A 129 -3.67 -4.51 13.43
N GLN A 130 -3.71 -3.83 12.29
CA GLN A 130 -4.21 -2.47 12.19
C GLN A 130 -5.71 -2.45 12.53
N PRO A 131 -6.22 -1.43 13.24
CA PRO A 131 -7.63 -1.36 13.62
C PRO A 131 -8.60 -1.54 12.45
N MET A 132 -8.30 -0.96 11.28
CA MET A 132 -9.15 -1.11 10.09
C MET A 132 -9.21 -2.54 9.52
N HIS A 133 -8.28 -3.44 9.87
CA HIS A 133 -8.31 -4.84 9.46
C HIS A 133 -9.09 -5.72 10.43
N THR A 134 -9.30 -5.27 11.67
CA THR A 134 -9.75 -6.14 12.77
C THR A 134 -11.01 -5.65 13.47
N ASP A 135 -11.42 -4.40 13.24
CA ASP A 135 -12.58 -3.75 13.81
C ASP A 135 -13.37 -3.02 12.70
N ALA A 136 -14.64 -3.42 12.53
CA ALA A 136 -15.50 -2.89 11.47
C ALA A 136 -15.86 -1.41 11.67
N GLU A 137 -15.96 -0.92 12.90
CA GLU A 137 -16.27 0.49 13.15
C GLU A 137 -15.06 1.39 12.91
N ALA A 138 -13.85 0.90 13.21
CA ALA A 138 -12.60 1.59 12.89
C ALA A 138 -12.38 1.61 11.38
N ALA A 139 -12.67 0.51 10.68
CA ALA A 139 -12.68 0.46 9.22
C ALA A 139 -13.65 1.51 8.63
N ALA A 140 -14.87 1.60 9.19
CA ALA A 140 -15.88 2.56 8.77
C ALA A 140 -15.47 4.05 8.87
N ARG A 141 -14.51 4.34 9.75
CA ARG A 141 -13.96 5.70 9.95
C ARG A 141 -12.65 5.91 9.19
N SER A 142 -12.13 4.87 8.55
CA SER A 142 -10.91 4.93 7.75
C SER A 142 -11.18 5.58 6.39
N PRO A 143 -10.14 5.90 5.62
CA PRO A 143 -10.30 6.39 4.25
C PRO A 143 -11.02 5.43 3.29
N PHE A 144 -11.23 4.16 3.67
CA PHE A 144 -11.86 3.13 2.82
C PHE A 144 -13.36 2.95 3.06
N GLY A 145 -13.91 3.59 4.10
CA GLY A 145 -15.36 3.73 4.33
C GLY A 145 -15.96 2.76 5.33
#